data_AF-A0A076MSR4-F1
#
_entry.id   AF-A0A076MSR4-F1
#
_cell.length_a   1.000
_cell.length_b   1.000
_cell.length_c   1.000
_cell.angle_alpha   90.00
_cell.angle_beta   90.00
_cell.angle_gamma   90.00
#
_symmetry.space_group_name_H-M   'P 1'
#
loop_
_entity.id
_entity.type
_entity.pdbx_description
1 polymer ?
#
loop_
_entity_poly.entity_id
_entity_poly.type
_entity_poly.pdbx_seq_one_letter_code
_entity_poly.pdbx_strand_id
1 'polypeptide(L)'
;MRATGSFDVVVRGVEVPREWTFIRGGAPTVDEPLYHSPTIAYASQVLAVVGAGVARAALDHAKQAGGGYTGVTGAPKLADRAYYRTEVARAEADLSSARAWFYDLSDQVWQHVLRGDPATDSHNAQLRLAPAHLARVASGVVDRLVEISGTAPIYTEHPLRDLAGDALVPKQHAFLGPAIFDSAGAVLMGLPPTSPGFR
;
A
#
# COMPACT_ATOMS: atom_id res chain seq x y z
N MET A 1 4.36 12.32 -1.07
CA MET A 1 5.11 11.83 -2.24
C MET A 1 5.40 12.98 -3.20
N ARG A 2 6.06 14.06 -2.75
CA ARG A 2 6.20 15.28 -3.59
C ARG A 2 7.21 15.11 -4.72
N ALA A 3 8.24 14.30 -4.49
CA ALA A 3 9.33 14.08 -5.43
C ALA A 3 8.99 13.14 -6.60
N THR A 4 7.80 12.53 -6.64
CA THR A 4 7.40 11.64 -7.76
C THR A 4 7.20 12.39 -9.07
N GLY A 5 6.97 13.70 -9.02
CA GLY A 5 6.73 14.50 -10.22
C GLY A 5 5.48 14.06 -10.99
N SER A 6 4.43 13.61 -10.28
CA SER A 6 3.16 13.15 -10.86
C SER A 6 2.34 14.35 -11.39
N PHE A 7 2.84 14.98 -12.44
CA PHE A 7 2.21 16.11 -13.13
C PHE A 7 1.19 15.63 -14.16
N ASP A 8 0.27 16.53 -14.53
CA ASP A 8 -0.64 16.29 -15.64
C ASP A 8 0.12 16.28 -16.97
N VAL A 9 -0.22 15.33 -17.84
CA VAL A 9 0.29 15.26 -19.21
C VAL A 9 -0.77 15.79 -20.16
N VAL A 10 -0.41 16.74 -21.02
CA VAL A 10 -1.31 17.35 -22.01
C VAL A 10 -0.88 16.97 -23.42
N VAL A 11 -1.80 16.39 -24.20
CA VAL A 11 -1.60 16.04 -25.60
C VAL A 11 -2.66 16.75 -26.44
N ARG A 12 -2.28 17.40 -27.54
CA ARG A 12 -3.19 18.17 -28.40
C ARG A 12 -2.98 17.82 -29.87
N GLY A 13 -4.01 17.27 -30.51
CA GLY A 13 -4.01 17.01 -31.95
C GLY A 13 -2.92 16.03 -32.42
N VAL A 14 -2.50 15.09 -31.56
CA VAL A 14 -1.48 14.09 -31.91
C VAL A 14 -2.18 12.84 -32.43
N GLU A 15 -1.76 12.39 -33.61
CA GLU A 15 -2.13 11.09 -34.15
C GLU A 15 -1.22 10.02 -33.53
N VAL A 16 -1.83 8.98 -32.96
CA VAL A 16 -1.10 7.84 -32.39
C VAL A 16 -1.26 6.67 -33.35
N PRO A 17 -0.16 6.17 -33.96
CA PRO A 17 -0.25 5.03 -34.87
C PRO A 17 -0.83 3.80 -34.16
N ARG A 18 -1.59 2.99 -34.90
CA ARG A 18 -2.36 1.87 -34.34
C ARG A 18 -1.48 0.87 -33.59
N GLU A 19 -0.27 0.62 -34.06
CA GLU A 19 0.72 -0.26 -33.45
C GLU A 19 1.19 0.18 -32.05
N TRP A 20 0.96 1.44 -31.68
CA TRP A 20 1.21 1.98 -30.33
C TRP A 20 -0.03 1.96 -29.43
N THR A 21 -1.14 1.36 -29.88
CA THR A 21 -2.40 1.29 -29.14
C THR A 21 -2.76 -0.15 -28.80
N PHE A 22 -3.52 -0.33 -27.72
CA PHE A 22 -4.05 -1.63 -27.33
C PHE A 22 -5.42 -1.49 -26.65
N ILE A 23 -6.18 -2.59 -26.61
CA ILE A 23 -7.44 -2.66 -25.86
C ILE A 23 -7.09 -2.95 -24.41
N ARG A 24 -7.43 -2.04 -23.50
CA ARG A 24 -7.27 -2.26 -22.07
C ARG A 24 -8.10 -3.47 -21.62
N GLY A 25 -7.45 -4.45 -21.02
CA GLY A 25 -8.09 -5.73 -20.64
C GLY A 25 -8.29 -6.71 -21.80
N GLY A 26 -7.73 -6.43 -22.97
CA GLY A 26 -7.69 -7.38 -24.08
C GLY A 26 -6.75 -8.56 -23.80
N ALA A 27 -6.81 -9.58 -24.66
CA ALA A 27 -5.95 -10.74 -24.56
C ALA A 27 -4.47 -10.35 -24.62
N PRO A 28 -3.61 -10.91 -23.73
CA PRO A 28 -2.16 -10.71 -23.81
C PRO A 28 -1.60 -11.12 -25.17
N THR A 29 -0.63 -10.37 -25.67
CA THR A 29 0.08 -10.67 -26.92
C THR A 29 1.41 -11.40 -26.69
N VAL A 30 1.85 -11.50 -25.43
CA VAL A 30 3.06 -12.20 -25.00
C VAL A 30 2.64 -13.34 -24.08
N ASP A 31 3.05 -14.57 -24.43
CA ASP A 31 2.71 -15.77 -23.68
C ASP A 31 3.76 -16.06 -22.60
N GLU A 32 3.63 -15.37 -21.48
CA GLU A 32 4.43 -15.60 -20.27
C GLU A 32 3.52 -15.59 -19.03
N PRO A 33 3.83 -16.35 -17.97
CA PRO A 33 3.00 -16.44 -16.76
C PRO A 33 2.64 -15.08 -16.14
N LEU A 34 3.53 -14.09 -16.20
CA LEU A 34 3.27 -12.75 -15.67
C LEU A 34 2.04 -12.10 -16.32
N TYR A 35 1.83 -12.30 -17.62
CA TYR A 35 0.72 -11.68 -18.34
C TYR A 35 -0.62 -12.39 -18.15
N HIS A 36 -0.61 -13.56 -17.50
CA HIS A 36 -1.81 -14.30 -17.09
C HIS A 36 -2.29 -13.92 -15.67
N SER A 37 -1.54 -13.06 -14.98
CA SER A 37 -1.98 -12.46 -13.71
C SER A 37 -2.93 -11.27 -13.94
N PRO A 38 -3.91 -11.01 -13.04
CA PRO A 38 -4.83 -9.88 -13.19
C PRO A 38 -4.07 -8.54 -13.18
N THR A 39 -3.97 -7.86 -14.32
CA THR A 39 -3.09 -6.70 -14.52
C THR A 39 -3.35 -5.57 -13.54
N ILE A 40 -4.63 -5.29 -13.25
CA ILE A 40 -5.01 -4.22 -12.33
C ILE A 40 -4.69 -4.60 -10.88
N ALA A 41 -4.79 -5.88 -10.51
CA ALA A 41 -4.38 -6.35 -9.19
C ALA A 41 -2.86 -6.28 -9.02
N TYR A 42 -2.11 -6.63 -10.08
CA TYR A 42 -0.66 -6.44 -10.11
C TYR A 42 -0.27 -4.95 -9.94
N ALA A 43 -0.97 -4.04 -10.61
CA ALA A 43 -0.79 -2.61 -10.41
C ALA A 43 -1.12 -2.15 -8.97
N SER A 44 -2.16 -2.71 -8.32
CA SER A 44 -2.45 -2.45 -6.91
C SER A 44 -1.30 -2.89 -6.00
N GLN A 45 -0.70 -4.06 -6.26
CA GLN A 45 0.40 -4.59 -5.46
C GLN A 45 1.61 -3.66 -5.46
N VAL A 46 2.05 -3.19 -6.64
CA VAL A 46 3.23 -2.31 -6.75
C VAL A 46 3.02 -0.96 -6.04
N LEU A 47 1.79 -0.47 -5.97
CA LEU A 47 1.46 0.76 -5.25
C LEU A 47 1.47 0.55 -3.73
N ALA A 48 0.91 -0.56 -3.24
CA ALA A 48 0.78 -0.82 -1.81
C ALA A 48 2.13 -1.08 -1.12
N VAL A 49 3.06 -1.75 -1.81
CA VAL A 49 4.40 -2.01 -1.24
C VAL A 49 5.20 -0.74 -0.96
N VAL A 50 4.94 0.35 -1.70
CA VAL A 50 5.54 1.67 -1.39
C VAL A 50 5.06 2.16 -0.03
N GLY A 51 3.75 2.10 0.24
CA GLY A 51 3.20 2.44 1.54
C GLY A 51 3.79 1.57 2.66
N ALA A 52 3.91 0.27 2.44
CA ALA A 52 4.52 -0.64 3.40
C ALA A 52 6.00 -0.30 3.71
N GLY A 53 6.75 0.14 2.71
CA GLY A 53 8.12 0.63 2.88
C GLY A 53 8.19 1.91 3.72
N VAL A 54 7.31 2.87 3.45
CA VAL A 54 7.20 4.11 4.24
C VAL A 54 6.86 3.79 5.71
N ALA A 55 5.92 2.89 5.96
CA ALA A 55 5.56 2.45 7.31
C ALA A 55 6.72 1.74 8.03
N ARG A 56 7.49 0.92 7.31
CA ARG A 56 8.69 0.28 7.85
C ARG A 56 9.75 1.33 8.23
N ALA A 57 10.01 2.30 7.36
CA ALA A 57 10.95 3.38 7.65
C ALA A 57 10.55 4.20 8.89
N ALA A 58 9.25 4.47 9.06
CA ALA A 58 8.74 5.14 10.26
C ALA A 58 8.93 4.30 11.53
N LEU A 59 8.66 2.99 11.47
CA LEU A 59 8.89 2.06 12.58
C LEU A 59 10.37 1.97 12.97
N ASP A 60 11.25 1.88 11.99
CA ASP A 60 12.69 1.79 12.22
C ASP A 60 13.22 3.10 12.83
N HIS A 61 12.74 4.24 12.34
CA HIS A 61 13.01 5.55 12.96
C HIS A 61 12.51 5.61 14.41
N ALA A 62 11.27 5.16 14.69
CA ALA A 62 10.72 5.14 16.05
C ALA A 62 11.55 4.25 16.99
N LYS A 63 11.99 3.08 16.53
CA LYS A 63 12.87 2.19 17.31
C LYS A 63 14.22 2.84 17.63
N GLN A 64 14.82 3.53 16.65
CA GLN A 64 16.10 4.23 16.82
C GLN A 64 15.95 5.46 17.74
N ALA A 65 14.97 6.34 17.44
CA ALA A 65 14.71 7.57 18.18
C ALA A 65 14.22 7.29 19.61
N GLY A 66 13.50 6.19 19.82
CA GLY A 66 13.06 5.73 21.13
C GLY A 66 14.21 5.60 22.13
N GLY A 67 15.38 5.15 21.68
CA GLY A 67 16.60 5.03 22.50
C GLY A 67 17.35 6.35 22.76
N GLY A 68 16.90 7.45 22.14
CA GLY A 68 17.52 8.76 22.09
C GLY A 68 17.37 9.61 23.37
N TYR A 69 17.30 10.93 23.19
CA TYR A 69 17.51 11.95 24.23
C TYR A 69 16.42 12.01 25.31
N THR A 70 16.82 12.29 26.55
CA THR A 70 15.96 12.56 27.70
C THR A 70 15.23 13.89 27.49
N GLY A 71 13.91 13.95 27.71
CA GLY A 71 13.13 15.14 27.37
C GLY A 71 13.59 16.41 28.09
N VAL A 72 13.33 17.58 27.47
CA VAL A 72 13.70 18.91 28.02
C VAL A 72 13.17 19.14 29.45
N THR A 73 12.05 18.50 29.81
CA THR A 73 11.42 18.56 31.13
C THR A 73 11.96 17.55 32.15
N GLY A 74 13.02 16.81 31.82
CA GLY A 74 13.49 15.66 32.60
C GLY A 74 12.66 14.39 32.39
N ALA A 75 11.72 14.41 31.44
CA ALA A 75 10.91 13.24 31.11
C ALA A 75 11.80 12.08 30.59
N PRO A 76 11.46 10.82 30.93
CA PRO A 76 12.18 9.65 30.42
C PRO A 76 12.26 9.65 28.89
N LYS A 77 13.23 8.92 28.35
CA LYS A 77 13.32 8.67 26.90
C LYS A 77 12.00 8.08 26.41
N LEU A 78 11.68 8.28 25.13
CA LEU A 78 10.43 7.74 24.58
C LEU A 78 10.33 6.23 24.79
N ALA A 79 11.40 5.46 24.59
CA ALA A 79 11.41 4.02 24.81
C ALA A 79 11.18 3.60 26.28
N ASP A 80 11.41 4.48 27.26
CA ASP A 80 11.16 4.19 28.68
C ASP A 80 9.68 4.36 29.05
N ARG A 81 8.87 4.97 28.18
CA ARG A 81 7.45 5.21 28.41
C ARG A 81 6.62 4.01 27.96
N ALA A 82 5.72 3.54 28.82
CA ALA A 82 4.90 2.36 28.54
C ALA A 82 4.03 2.53 27.28
N TYR A 83 3.38 3.68 27.11
CA TYR A 83 2.55 3.94 25.93
C TYR A 83 3.34 3.84 24.62
N TYR A 84 4.59 4.28 24.61
CA TYR A 84 5.43 4.27 23.42
C TYR A 84 5.80 2.84 23.01
N ARG A 85 6.25 2.02 23.96
CA ARG A 85 6.59 0.61 23.70
C ARG A 85 5.37 -0.18 23.23
N THR A 86 4.22 0.04 23.85
CA THR A 86 2.97 -0.64 23.48
C THR A 86 2.54 -0.29 22.07
N GLU A 87 2.57 1.00 21.69
CA GLU A 87 2.16 1.40 20.34
C GLU A 87 3.17 1.01 19.26
N VAL A 88 4.48 1.05 19.54
CA VAL A 88 5.48 0.49 18.61
C VAL A 88 5.25 -1.01 18.38
N ALA A 89 4.96 -1.77 19.44
CA ALA A 89 4.65 -3.20 19.32
C ALA A 89 3.38 -3.46 18.52
N ARG A 90 2.32 -2.67 18.74
CA ARG A 90 1.06 -2.77 17.99
C ARG A 90 1.26 -2.42 16.52
N ALA A 91 1.98 -1.34 16.23
CA ALA A 91 2.29 -0.92 14.87
C ALA A 91 3.14 -1.96 14.12
N GLU A 92 4.11 -2.60 14.78
CA GLU A 92 4.89 -3.71 14.22
C GLU A 92 4.00 -4.91 13.88
N ALA A 93 3.10 -5.29 14.79
CA ALA A 93 2.17 -6.41 14.59
C ALA A 93 1.21 -6.16 13.42
N ASP A 94 0.66 -4.95 13.33
CA ASP A 94 -0.27 -4.58 12.25
C ASP A 94 0.44 -4.57 10.89
N LEU A 95 1.61 -3.93 10.79
CA LEU A 95 2.35 -3.92 9.52
C LEU A 95 2.79 -5.34 9.11
N SER A 96 3.26 -6.13 10.07
CA SER A 96 3.76 -7.48 9.80
C SER A 96 2.64 -8.41 9.36
N SER A 97 1.47 -8.37 10.02
CA SER A 97 0.32 -9.19 9.65
C SER A 97 -0.27 -8.80 8.29
N ALA A 98 -0.41 -7.50 8.01
CA ALA A 98 -0.88 -7.03 6.70
C ALA A 98 0.08 -7.42 5.57
N ARG A 99 1.40 -7.33 5.81
CA ARG A 99 2.42 -7.79 4.85
C ARG A 99 2.38 -9.29 4.65
N ALA A 100 2.27 -10.06 5.73
CA ALA A 100 2.22 -11.53 5.65
C ALA A 100 1.06 -11.98 4.76
N TRP A 101 -0.16 -11.48 5.02
CA TRP A 101 -1.32 -11.80 4.19
C TRP A 101 -1.14 -11.35 2.73
N PHE A 102 -0.61 -10.13 2.51
CA PHE A 102 -0.34 -9.63 1.16
C PHE A 102 0.60 -10.54 0.37
N TYR A 103 1.75 -10.92 0.93
CA TYR A 103 2.75 -11.73 0.23
C TYR A 103 2.32 -13.19 0.08
N ASP A 104 1.69 -13.76 1.12
CA ASP A 104 1.15 -15.13 1.08
C ASP A 104 0.11 -15.28 -0.03
N LEU A 105 -0.87 -14.38 -0.10
CA LEU A 105 -1.87 -14.38 -1.16
C LEU A 105 -1.23 -14.16 -2.55
N SER A 106 -0.26 -13.25 -2.64
CA SER A 106 0.43 -12.97 -3.90
C SER A 106 1.16 -14.21 -4.43
N ASP A 107 1.85 -14.94 -3.54
CA ASP A 107 2.53 -16.19 -3.91
C ASP A 107 1.51 -17.27 -4.28
N GLN A 108 0.43 -17.46 -3.51
CA GLN A 108 -0.60 -18.46 -3.82
C GLN A 108 -1.18 -18.28 -5.23
N VAL A 109 -1.55 -17.05 -5.61
CA VAL A 109 -2.07 -16.78 -6.95
C VAL A 109 -0.97 -16.91 -8.01
N TRP A 110 0.26 -16.49 -7.71
CA TRP A 110 1.39 -16.67 -8.61
C TRP A 110 1.66 -18.15 -8.92
N GLN A 111 1.70 -19.00 -7.90
CA GLN A 111 1.87 -20.45 -8.07
C GLN A 111 0.70 -21.08 -8.84
N HIS A 112 -0.52 -20.53 -8.71
CA HIS A 112 -1.67 -20.96 -9.51
C HIS A 112 -1.45 -20.65 -11.00
N VAL A 113 -1.05 -19.43 -11.30
CA VAL A 113 -0.76 -18.99 -12.68
C VAL A 113 0.42 -19.76 -13.29
N LEU A 114 1.47 -20.07 -12.51
CA LEU A 114 2.61 -20.86 -12.98
C LEU A 114 2.25 -22.29 -13.42
N ARG A 115 1.14 -22.86 -12.90
CA ARG A 115 0.65 -24.18 -13.34
C ARG A 115 -0.14 -24.12 -14.65
N GLY A 116 -0.37 -22.93 -15.21
CA GLY A 116 -1.20 -22.71 -16.38
C GLY A 116 -2.69 -22.51 -16.04
N ASP A 117 -3.05 -22.44 -14.76
CA ASP A 117 -4.42 -22.18 -14.34
C ASP A 117 -4.70 -20.65 -14.35
N PRO A 118 -5.78 -20.17 -15.00
CA PRO A 118 -6.11 -18.75 -15.02
C PRO A 118 -6.55 -18.26 -13.64
N ALA A 119 -6.17 -17.03 -13.28
CA ALA A 119 -6.65 -16.41 -12.05
C ALA A 119 -8.19 -16.25 -12.06
N THR A 120 -8.83 -16.67 -10.97
CA THR A 120 -10.29 -16.59 -10.82
C THR A 120 -10.75 -15.18 -10.41
N ASP A 121 -12.04 -14.87 -10.58
CA ASP A 121 -12.65 -13.65 -10.04
C ASP A 121 -12.39 -13.49 -8.52
N SER A 122 -12.38 -14.60 -7.79
CA SER A 122 -12.08 -14.62 -6.35
C SER A 122 -10.62 -14.25 -6.08
N HIS A 123 -9.66 -14.83 -6.83
CA HIS A 123 -8.26 -14.45 -6.75
C HIS A 123 -8.07 -12.96 -7.02
N ASN A 124 -8.71 -12.43 -8.07
CA ASN A 124 -8.63 -11.01 -8.40
C ASN A 124 -9.22 -10.14 -7.27
N ALA A 125 -10.40 -10.46 -6.75
CA ALA A 125 -11.01 -9.72 -5.64
C ALA A 125 -10.11 -9.68 -4.38
N GLN A 126 -9.51 -10.82 -4.01
CA GLN A 126 -8.58 -10.89 -2.89
C GLN A 126 -7.29 -10.11 -3.17
N LEU A 127 -6.71 -10.25 -4.38
CA LEU A 127 -5.51 -9.53 -4.79
C LEU A 127 -5.74 -8.02 -4.93
N ARG A 128 -6.99 -7.56 -5.00
CA ARG A 128 -7.34 -6.14 -4.94
C ARG A 128 -7.54 -5.67 -3.50
N LEU A 129 -8.14 -6.52 -2.67
CA LEU A 129 -8.40 -6.23 -1.26
C LEU A 129 -7.12 -6.17 -0.41
N ALA A 130 -6.21 -7.14 -0.57
CA ALA A 130 -5.01 -7.21 0.27
C ALA A 130 -4.08 -5.99 0.12
N PRO A 131 -3.79 -5.47 -1.09
CA PRO A 131 -3.03 -4.23 -1.25
C PRO A 131 -3.75 -3.00 -0.67
N ALA A 132 -5.07 -2.89 -0.85
CA ALA A 132 -5.86 -1.79 -0.30
C ALA A 132 -5.82 -1.80 1.24
N HIS A 133 -5.94 -2.98 1.85
CA HIS A 133 -5.76 -3.18 3.28
C HIS A 133 -4.34 -2.81 3.74
N LEU A 134 -3.31 -3.30 3.05
CA LEU A 134 -1.91 -3.00 3.35
C LEU A 134 -1.63 -1.49 3.30
N ALA A 135 -2.12 -0.79 2.28
CA ALA A 135 -1.95 0.66 2.16
C ALA A 135 -2.63 1.42 3.31
N ARG A 136 -3.83 0.99 3.70
CA ARG A 136 -4.56 1.58 4.84
C ARG A 136 -3.86 1.33 6.17
N VAL A 137 -3.39 0.10 6.41
CA VAL A 137 -2.62 -0.28 7.61
C VAL A 137 -1.31 0.49 7.66
N ALA A 138 -0.57 0.55 6.56
CA ALA A 138 0.68 1.27 6.47
C ALA A 138 0.52 2.75 6.84
N SER A 139 -0.50 3.42 6.31
CA SER A 139 -0.80 4.80 6.71
C SER A 139 -1.17 4.92 8.18
N GLY A 140 -2.01 4.03 8.72
CA GLY A 140 -2.38 4.06 10.13
C GLY A 140 -1.22 3.74 11.08
N VAL A 141 -0.23 2.97 10.64
CA VAL A 141 1.03 2.75 11.37
C VAL A 141 1.80 4.07 11.49
N VAL A 142 2.00 4.79 10.39
CA VAL A 142 2.72 6.06 10.41
C VAL A 142 1.99 7.10 11.25
N ASP A 143 0.67 7.20 11.12
CA ASP A 143 -0.16 8.15 11.89
C ASP A 143 0.01 7.93 13.41
N ARG A 144 -0.05 6.68 13.88
CA ARG A 144 0.14 6.34 15.31
C ARG A 144 1.55 6.64 15.79
N LEU A 145 2.56 6.43 14.95
CA LEU A 145 3.94 6.75 15.31
C LEU A 145 4.16 8.26 15.45
N VAL A 146 3.49 9.07 14.62
CA VAL A 146 3.49 10.53 14.79
C VAL A 146 2.84 10.91 16.13
N GLU A 147 1.69 10.32 16.46
CA GLU A 147 0.93 10.60 17.69
C GLU A 147 1.76 10.38 18.97
N ILE A 148 2.53 9.29 19.03
CA ILE A 148 3.32 8.94 20.22
C ILE A 148 4.71 9.60 20.27
N SER A 149 5.12 10.33 19.23
CA SER A 149 6.47 10.91 19.11
C SER A 149 6.62 12.31 19.75
N GLY A 150 5.59 12.81 20.41
CA GLY A 150 5.60 14.14 21.03
C GLY A 150 5.57 15.26 19.99
N THR A 151 6.22 16.39 20.28
CA THR A 151 6.14 17.59 19.42
C THR A 151 7.22 17.65 18.34
N ALA A 152 8.25 16.81 18.36
CA ALA A 152 9.34 16.86 17.38
C ALA A 152 8.88 16.75 15.90
N PRO A 153 7.83 15.97 15.55
CA PRO A 153 7.33 15.92 14.18
C PRO A 153 6.77 17.24 13.61
N ILE A 154 6.58 18.31 14.40
CA ILE A 154 6.14 19.61 13.86
C ILE A 154 7.23 20.27 12.99
N TYR A 155 8.50 19.97 13.25
CA TYR A 155 9.63 20.56 12.53
C TYR A 155 9.70 20.03 11.10
N THR A 156 9.98 20.94 10.15
CA THR A 156 10.07 20.62 8.71
C THR A 156 11.11 19.57 8.39
N GLU A 157 12.19 19.50 9.17
CA GLU A 157 13.32 18.60 8.97
C GLU A 157 13.13 17.23 9.62
N HIS A 158 12.03 17.02 10.37
CA HIS A 158 11.80 15.78 11.08
C HIS A 158 11.34 14.66 10.11
N PRO A 159 12.02 13.50 10.05
CA PRO A 159 11.69 12.43 9.09
C PRO A 159 10.23 11.96 9.11
N LEU A 160 9.64 11.82 10.32
CA LEU A 160 8.23 11.42 10.46
C LEU A 160 7.24 12.36 9.76
N ARG A 161 7.59 13.63 9.56
CA ARG A 161 6.73 14.58 8.85
C ARG A 161 6.62 14.23 7.37
N ASP A 162 7.75 13.97 6.72
CA ASP A 162 7.79 13.57 5.31
C ASP A 162 7.17 12.19 5.12
N LEU A 163 7.50 11.24 6.00
CA LEU A 163 6.92 9.90 5.98
C LEU A 163 5.40 9.92 6.16
N ALA A 164 4.85 10.78 7.02
CA ALA A 164 3.40 10.93 7.16
C ALA A 164 2.77 11.44 5.85
N GLY A 165 3.36 12.46 5.23
CA GLY A 165 2.91 12.95 3.94
C GLY A 165 2.99 11.91 2.83
N ASP A 166 4.02 11.06 2.83
CA ASP A 166 4.17 9.97 1.87
C ASP A 166 3.19 8.82 2.11
N ALA A 167 2.91 8.48 3.37
CA ALA A 167 2.00 7.40 3.74
C ALA A 167 0.54 7.68 3.39
N LEU A 168 0.16 8.96 3.33
CA LEU A 168 -1.20 9.36 2.95
C LEU A 168 -1.51 9.09 1.48
N VAL A 169 -0.52 9.12 0.58
CA VAL A 169 -0.77 9.13 -0.87
C VAL A 169 -1.24 7.76 -1.39
N PRO A 170 -0.59 6.61 -1.09
CA PRO A 170 -1.00 5.31 -1.65
C PRO A 170 -2.45 4.95 -1.35
N LYS A 171 -2.92 5.16 -0.11
CA LYS A 171 -4.29 4.81 0.29
C LYS A 171 -5.39 5.62 -0.42
N GLN A 172 -5.02 6.73 -1.08
CA GLN A 172 -5.94 7.56 -1.87
C GLN A 172 -5.95 7.19 -3.35
N HIS A 173 -5.01 6.36 -3.81
CA HIS A 173 -4.96 5.94 -5.20
C HIS A 173 -6.25 5.16 -5.55
N ALA A 174 -6.79 5.36 -6.76
CA ALA A 174 -8.04 4.74 -7.19
C ALA A 174 -8.04 3.20 -7.12
N PHE A 175 -6.86 2.58 -7.10
CA PHE A 175 -6.65 1.13 -7.00
C PHE A 175 -6.49 0.60 -5.58
N LEU A 176 -6.49 1.49 -4.58
CA LEU A 176 -6.28 1.19 -3.16
C LEU A 176 -7.31 1.87 -2.25
N GLY A 177 -8.10 2.80 -2.82
CA GLY A 177 -9.08 3.58 -2.09
C GLY A 177 -10.32 2.79 -1.65
N PRO A 178 -11.26 3.46 -0.95
CA PRO A 178 -12.40 2.81 -0.29
C PRO A 178 -13.29 1.96 -1.22
N ALA A 179 -13.45 2.35 -2.48
CA ALA A 179 -14.25 1.63 -3.46
C ALA A 179 -13.79 0.17 -3.68
N ILE A 180 -12.50 -0.12 -3.45
CA ILE A 180 -11.95 -1.46 -3.58
C ILE A 180 -12.51 -2.40 -2.51
N PHE A 181 -12.75 -1.91 -1.29
CA PHE A 181 -13.34 -2.71 -0.21
C PHE A 181 -14.79 -3.08 -0.53
N ASP A 182 -15.55 -2.16 -1.09
CA ASP A 182 -16.93 -2.40 -1.52
C ASP A 182 -17.00 -3.43 -2.66
N SER A 183 -16.18 -3.24 -3.71
CA SER A 183 -16.15 -4.20 -4.83
C SER A 183 -15.64 -5.58 -4.42
N ALA A 184 -14.61 -5.67 -3.56
CA ALA A 184 -14.16 -6.95 -3.03
C ALA A 184 -15.22 -7.58 -2.11
N GLY A 185 -15.87 -6.78 -1.26
CA GLY A 185 -16.96 -7.21 -0.39
C GLY A 185 -18.13 -7.79 -1.19
N ALA A 186 -18.52 -7.17 -2.29
CA ALA A 186 -19.54 -7.70 -3.18
C ALA A 186 -19.18 -9.10 -3.71
N VAL A 187 -17.94 -9.30 -4.18
CA VAL A 187 -17.48 -10.61 -4.65
C VAL A 187 -17.47 -11.66 -3.53
N LEU A 188 -17.02 -11.29 -2.33
CA LEU A 188 -17.06 -12.19 -1.15
C LEU A 188 -18.49 -12.63 -0.79
N MET A 189 -19.49 -11.82 -1.12
CA MET A 189 -20.91 -12.10 -0.92
C MET A 189 -21.57 -12.81 -2.12
N GLY A 190 -20.79 -13.22 -3.13
CA GLY A 190 -21.31 -13.86 -4.34
C GLY A 190 -22.04 -12.92 -5.29
N LEU A 191 -21.83 -11.60 -5.16
CA LEU A 191 -22.41 -10.58 -6.02
C LEU A 191 -21.39 -10.11 -7.08
N PRO A 192 -21.85 -9.53 -8.21
CA PRO A 192 -20.97 -8.82 -9.12
C PRO A 192 -20.25 -7.66 -8.43
N PRO A 193 -19.00 -7.33 -8.80
CA PRO A 193 -18.31 -6.21 -8.21
C PRO A 193 -18.94 -4.87 -8.60
N THR A 194 -18.80 -3.88 -7.73
CA THR A 194 -19.47 -2.57 -7.84
C THR A 194 -18.72 -1.56 -8.71
N SER A 195 -17.43 -1.80 -8.98
CA SER A 195 -16.59 -0.89 -9.78
C SER A 195 -16.30 -1.44 -11.19
N PRO A 196 -16.37 -0.61 -12.25
CA PRO A 196 -15.93 -0.99 -13.59
C PRO A 196 -14.47 -1.43 -13.61
N GLY A 197 -14.16 -2.51 -14.33
CA GLY A 197 -12.80 -3.05 -14.44
C GLY A 197 -12.28 -3.70 -13.15
N PHE A 198 -13.17 -4.12 -12.25
CA PHE A 198 -12.81 -4.91 -11.08
C PHE A 198 -12.69 -6.40 -11.38
N ARG A 199 -13.38 -6.92 -12.40
CA ARG A 199 -13.17 -8.28 -12.92
C ARG A 199 -11.92 -8.34 -13.80
#